data_AF-A0A920NE34-F1
#
_entry.id   AF-A0A920NE34-F1
#
_cell.length_a   1.000
_cell.length_b   1.000
_cell.length_c   1.000
_cell.angle_alpha   90.00
_cell.angle_beta   90.00
_cell.angle_gamma   90.00
#
_symmetry.space_group_name_H-M   'P 1'
#
loop_
_entity.id
_entity.type
_entity.pdbx_description
1 polymer ?
#
loop_
_entity_poly.entity_id
_entity_poly.type
_entity_poly.pdbx_seq_one_letter_code
_entity_poly.pdbx_strand_id
1 'polypeptide(L)'
;MLNGASIVGCNNEHFGKAENVLAPGKGKNMGDGWETRRSRGKNFDWLVIKLGRTGIINKIEIDTHHFKGNYPDKCSVKQLIFLKKHQIIQ
;
A
#
# COMPACT_ATOMS: atom_id res chain seq x y z
N MET A 1 -1.57 10.83 8.43
CA MET A 1 -2.34 10.43 7.23
C MET A 1 -2.85 11.68 6.52
N LEU A 2 -2.73 11.73 5.20
CA LEU A 2 -3.40 12.74 4.36
C LEU A 2 -4.76 12.17 3.88
N ASN A 3 -5.80 13.00 3.87
CA ASN A 3 -7.08 12.74 3.20
C ASN A 3 -7.87 11.48 3.64
N GLY A 4 -7.62 10.96 4.86
CA GLY A 4 -8.40 9.88 5.46
C GLY A 4 -8.14 8.47 4.91
N ALA A 5 -7.10 8.27 4.12
CA ALA A 5 -6.68 6.93 3.70
C ALA A 5 -5.98 6.18 4.85
N SER A 6 -6.16 4.87 4.92
CA SER A 6 -5.60 4.03 5.99
C SER A 6 -5.09 2.68 5.46
N ILE A 7 -4.15 2.08 6.19
CA ILE A 7 -3.76 0.69 5.95
C ILE A 7 -4.84 -0.24 6.50
N VAL A 8 -5.32 -1.18 5.68
CA VAL A 8 -6.23 -2.24 6.11
C VAL A 8 -5.44 -3.43 6.64
N GLY A 9 -4.30 -3.73 6.00
CA GLY A 9 -3.39 -4.77 6.44
C GLY A 9 -2.31 -5.07 5.41
N CYS A 10 -1.31 -5.82 5.84
CA CYS A 10 -0.25 -6.36 5.00
C CYS A 10 0.16 -7.74 5.55
N ASN A 11 0.92 -8.51 4.77
CA ASN A 11 1.41 -9.81 5.22
C ASN A 11 2.74 -9.76 5.99
N ASN A 12 3.50 -8.67 5.89
CA ASN A 12 4.84 -8.58 6.46
C ASN A 12 5.25 -7.12 6.70
N GLU A 13 5.88 -6.83 7.83
CA GLU A 13 6.46 -5.52 8.18
C GLU A 13 7.82 -5.70 8.85
N HIS A 14 8.77 -6.36 8.17
CA HIS A 14 10.00 -6.78 8.82
C HIS A 14 10.90 -5.61 9.24
N PHE A 15 11.13 -4.65 8.33
CA PHE A 15 12.07 -3.53 8.56
C PHE A 15 11.40 -2.16 8.56
N GLY A 16 10.28 -1.99 7.85
CA GLY A 16 9.53 -0.74 7.76
C GLY A 16 8.03 -0.96 7.94
N LYS A 17 7.32 0.03 8.45
CA LYS A 17 5.88 -0.04 8.66
C LYS A 17 5.11 0.23 7.38
N ALA A 18 4.04 -0.52 7.14
CA ALA A 18 3.14 -0.32 6.02
C ALA A 18 2.55 1.09 5.98
N GLU A 19 2.31 1.71 7.14
CA GLU A 19 1.77 3.07 7.24
C GLU A 19 2.68 4.13 6.60
N ASN A 20 3.98 3.86 6.51
CA ASN A 20 4.96 4.77 5.94
C ASN A 20 4.70 5.08 4.46
N VAL A 21 4.05 4.18 3.72
CA VAL A 21 3.70 4.40 2.29
C VAL A 21 2.68 5.54 2.09
N LEU A 22 2.00 5.96 3.16
CA LEU A 22 1.05 7.09 3.17
C LEU A 22 1.62 8.32 3.89
N ALA A 23 2.90 8.29 4.30
CA ALA A 23 3.53 9.41 4.96
C ALA A 23 3.66 10.60 3.98
N PRO A 24 3.46 11.85 4.45
CA PRO A 24 3.64 13.02 3.62
C PRO A 24 5.12 13.27 3.29
N GLY A 25 5.39 13.76 2.08
CA GLY A 25 6.73 14.16 1.66
C GLY A 25 7.57 13.00 1.11
N LYS A 26 8.89 13.22 1.04
CA LYS A 26 9.86 12.21 0.58
C LYS A 26 10.59 11.61 1.77
N GLY A 27 10.75 10.29 1.76
CA GLY A 27 11.59 9.59 2.74
C GLY A 27 13.03 10.08 2.68
N LYS A 28 13.67 10.16 3.85
CA LYS A 28 15.09 10.50 4.00
C LYS A 28 15.98 9.28 3.84
N ASN A 29 15.48 8.11 4.19
CA ASN A 29 16.18 6.82 4.05
C ASN A 29 15.17 5.66 3.96
N MET A 30 15.65 4.41 3.96
CA MET A 30 14.81 3.21 3.86
C MET A 30 13.85 3.00 5.05
N GLY A 31 14.18 3.50 6.24
CA GLY A 31 13.33 3.39 7.43
C GLY A 31 12.01 4.18 7.32
N ASP A 32 11.95 5.12 6.37
CA ASP A 32 10.76 5.90 6.04
C ASP A 32 9.86 5.19 5.01
N GLY A 33 10.15 3.93 4.66
CA GLY A 33 9.35 3.12 3.75
C GLY A 33 8.76 1.87 4.40
N TRP A 34 8.18 1.01 3.57
CA TRP A 34 7.71 -0.33 3.94
C TRP A 34 8.62 -1.37 3.31
N GLU A 35 9.21 -2.23 4.14
CA GLU A 35 10.14 -3.27 3.70
C GLU A 35 9.85 -4.59 4.40
N THR A 36 9.80 -5.64 3.59
CA THR A 36 9.48 -7.00 4.02
C THR A 36 10.72 -7.88 4.09
N ARG A 37 10.59 -9.00 4.81
CA ARG A 37 11.66 -10.01 4.86
C ARG A 37 11.84 -10.63 3.48
N ARG A 38 13.11 -10.79 3.04
CA ARG A 38 13.46 -11.55 1.84
C ARG A 38 12.81 -12.94 1.83
N SER A 39 12.02 -13.22 0.80
CA SER A 39 11.46 -14.54 0.55
C SER A 39 12.35 -15.39 -0.37
N ARG A 40 12.25 -16.72 -0.25
CA ARG A 40 12.94 -17.72 -1.08
C ARG A 40 11.98 -18.62 -1.86
N GLY A 41 10.67 -18.40 -1.75
CA GLY A 41 9.62 -19.18 -2.44
C GLY A 41 8.85 -18.35 -3.46
N LYS A 42 7.92 -18.98 -4.19
CA LYS A 42 6.97 -18.27 -5.06
C LYS A 42 5.89 -17.59 -4.21
N ASN A 43 6.16 -16.38 -3.75
CA ASN A 43 5.19 -15.53 -3.07
C ASN A 43 5.38 -14.07 -3.50
N PHE A 44 4.42 -13.25 -3.11
CA PHE A 44 4.48 -11.81 -3.24
C PHE A 44 4.04 -11.23 -1.90
N ASP A 45 4.71 -10.16 -1.48
CA ASP A 45 4.22 -9.36 -0.37
C ASP A 45 3.11 -8.44 -0.83
N TRP A 46 2.16 -8.17 0.05
CA TRP A 46 0.98 -7.39 -0.27
C TRP A 46 0.64 -6.42 0.85
N LEU A 47 0.05 -5.31 0.42
CA LEU A 47 -0.48 -4.24 1.24
C LEU A 47 -1.86 -3.88 0.72
N VAL A 48 -2.83 -3.73 1.62
CA VAL A 48 -4.17 -3.25 1.30
C VAL A 48 -4.35 -1.86 1.90
N ILE A 49 -4.67 -0.89 1.04
CA ILE A 49 -4.93 0.50 1.42
C ILE A 49 -6.41 0.78 1.20
N LYS A 50 -7.07 1.32 2.23
CA LYS A 50 -8.41 1.90 2.11
C LYS A 50 -8.27 3.37 1.76
N LEU A 51 -8.83 3.77 0.63
CA LEU A 51 -8.92 5.18 0.26
C LEU A 51 -9.90 5.91 1.20
N GLY A 52 -9.62 7.16 1.53
CA GLY A 52 -10.50 7.97 2.38
C GLY A 52 -11.86 8.28 1.74
N ARG A 53 -11.96 8.15 0.41
CA ARG A 53 -13.20 8.27 -0.37
C ARG A 53 -13.18 7.34 -1.57
N THR A 54 -14.37 6.91 -1.99
CA THR A 54 -14.56 6.26 -3.29
C THR A 54 -14.35 7.26 -4.43
N GLY A 55 -13.80 6.81 -5.55
CA GLY A 55 -13.58 7.64 -6.73
C GLY A 55 -12.90 6.89 -7.86
N ILE A 56 -12.59 7.62 -8.94
CA ILE A 56 -11.81 7.14 -10.07
C ILE A 56 -10.33 7.43 -9.79
N ILE A 57 -9.46 6.45 -10.04
CA ILE A 57 -8.01 6.60 -9.88
C ILE A 57 -7.43 7.09 -11.21
N ASN A 58 -6.89 8.32 -11.22
CA ASN A 58 -6.25 8.90 -12.40
C ASN A 58 -4.74 8.61 -12.48
N LYS A 59 -4.06 8.50 -11.33
CA LYS A 59 -2.62 8.26 -11.24
C LYS A 59 -2.33 7.42 -10.00
N ILE A 60 -1.36 6.52 -10.13
CA ILE A 60 -0.73 5.80 -9.02
C ILE A 60 0.77 6.06 -9.10
N GLU A 61 1.40 6.33 -7.97
CA GLU A 61 2.85 6.48 -7.86
C GLU A 61 3.37 5.40 -6.92
N ILE A 62 4.38 4.66 -7.37
CA ILE A 62 5.09 3.66 -6.57
C ILE A 62 6.52 4.15 -6.46
N ASP A 63 6.86 4.73 -5.32
CA ASP A 63 8.18 5.27 -5.07
C ASP A 63 9.06 4.24 -4.34
N THR A 64 10.15 3.83 -5.00
CA THR A 64 11.16 2.92 -4.44
C THR A 64 12.44 3.66 -4.06
N HIS A 65 12.37 4.99 -3.87
CA HIS A 65 13.52 5.79 -3.47
C HIS A 65 14.18 5.21 -2.21
N HIS A 66 15.52 5.20 -2.21
CA HIS A 66 16.40 4.59 -1.20
C HIS A 66 16.48 3.06 -1.14
N PHE A 67 15.55 2.30 -1.73
CA PHE A 67 15.59 0.83 -1.75
C PHE A 67 16.54 0.28 -2.83
N LYS A 68 17.84 0.54 -2.70
CA LYS A 68 18.85 0.16 -3.71
C LYS A 68 19.25 -1.31 -3.59
N GLY A 69 18.88 -2.12 -4.58
CA GLY A 69 19.19 -3.56 -4.63
C GLY A 69 18.22 -4.46 -3.86
N ASN A 70 17.22 -3.87 -3.20
CA ASN A 70 16.13 -4.57 -2.51
C ASN A 70 14.74 -4.01 -2.87
N TYR A 71 14.63 -3.14 -3.89
CA TYR A 71 13.33 -2.79 -4.48
C TYR A 71 12.66 -4.05 -5.07
N PRO A 72 11.31 -4.08 -5.15
CA PRO A 72 10.61 -5.22 -5.72
C PRO A 72 10.95 -5.40 -7.21
N ASP A 73 11.19 -6.64 -7.64
CA ASP A 73 11.41 -6.96 -9.06
C ASP A 73 10.21 -6.57 -9.93
N LYS A 74 8.99 -6.79 -9.40
CA LYS A 74 7.72 -6.47 -10.07
C LYS A 74 6.70 -6.01 -9.05
N CYS A 75 5.78 -5.17 -9.50
CA CYS A 75 4.60 -4.77 -8.73
C CYS A 75 3.34 -4.90 -9.60
N SER A 76 2.20 -5.08 -8.94
CA SER A 76 0.89 -5.01 -9.57
C SER A 76 -0.08 -4.34 -8.61
N VAL A 77 -1.06 -3.61 -9.16
CA VAL A 77 -2.09 -2.98 -8.36
C VAL A 77 -3.44 -3.57 -8.74
N LYS A 78 -4.23 -3.89 -7.71
CA LYS A 78 -5.62 -4.33 -7.84
C LYS A 78 -6.50 -3.38 -7.05
N GLN A 79 -7.72 -3.17 -7.53
CA GLN A 79 -8.72 -2.38 -6.84
C GLN A 79 -9.99 -3.20 -6.60
N LEU A 80 -10.71 -2.84 -5.53
CA LEU A 80 -12.03 -3.37 -5.23
C LEU A 80 -12.91 -2.23 -4.72
N ILE A 81 -14.18 -2.22 -5.12
CA ILE A 81 -15.19 -1.30 -4.61
C ILE A 81 -16.27 -2.08 -3.84
N PHE A 82 -16.54 -1.67 -2.61
CA PHE A 82 -17.65 -2.21 -1.82
C PHE A 82 -18.88 -1.33 -2.04
N LEU A 83 -19.83 -1.81 -2.84
CA LEU A 83 -21.13 -1.16 -2.99
C LEU A 83 -22.03 -1.63 -1.85
N LYS A 84 -22.43 -0.72 -0.95
CA LYS A 84 -23.54 -1.02 -0.02
C LYS A 84 -24.80 -1.20 -0.86
N LYS A 85 -25.39 -2.41 -0.84
CA LYS A 85 -26.76 -2.59 -1.34
C LYS A 85 -27.68 -1.76 -0.45
N HIS A 86 -28.41 -0.82 -1.03
CA HIS A 86 -29.57 -0.24 -0.34
C HIS A 86 -30.60 -1.35 -0.18
N GLN A 87 -30.92 -1.69 1.07
CA GLN A 87 -32.05 -2.54 1.41
C GLN A 87 -33.29 -1.67 1.20
N ILE A 88 -33.94 -1.82 0.04
CA ILE A 88 -35.28 -1.26 -0.16
C ILE A 88 -36.18 -2.08 0.75
N ILE A 89 -36.66 -1.46 1.82
CA ILE A 89 -37.74 -1.99 2.65
C ILE A 89 -38.98 -1.98 1.74
N GLN A 90 -39.46 -3.15 1.35
CA GLN A 90 -40.82 -3.34 0.84
C GLN A 90 -41.75 -3.54 2.02
#